data_AF-H1RZZ1-F1
#
_entry.id   AF-H1RZZ1-F1
#
_cell.length_a   1.000
_cell.length_b   1.000
_cell.length_c   1.000
_cell.angle_alpha   90.00
_cell.angle_beta   90.00
_cell.angle_gamma   90.00
#
_symmetry.space_group_name_H-M   'P 1'
#
loop_
_entity.id
_entity.type
_entity.pdbx_description
1 polymer ?
#
loop_
_entity_poly.entity_id
_entity_poly.type
_entity_poly.pdbx_seq_one_letter_code
_entity_poly.pdbx_strand_id
1 'polypeptide(L)'
;MRGRSGKTLRLANRAGTPLSRLSDLMWEVRALAREADKRTFAQCADRRQLYAEQLESVLDAWMSAFTGRELLVCFGAALELGIIPERHIVRCIEAAGADDARDVRALFWAGMRRVSASRRASVRHEACVHS
;
A
#
# COMPACT_ATOMS: atom_id res chain seq x y z
N MET A 1 -8.45 24.28 18.77
CA MET A 1 -8.13 23.32 19.84
C MET A 1 -8.38 21.91 19.32
N ARG A 2 -7.49 20.98 19.67
CA ARG A 2 -7.27 19.66 19.07
C ARG A 2 -8.38 18.69 19.47
N GLY A 3 -8.74 17.80 18.54
CA GLY A 3 -9.69 16.72 18.81
C GLY A 3 -9.97 15.89 17.56
N ARG A 4 -8.97 15.13 17.09
CA ARG A 4 -9.22 14.08 16.10
C ARG A 4 -8.58 12.81 16.63
N SER A 5 -9.41 11.98 17.27
CA SER A 5 -9.07 10.66 17.76
C SER A 5 -8.38 9.86 16.67
N GLY A 6 -7.05 9.77 16.76
CA GLY A 6 -6.33 8.65 16.19
C GLY A 6 -6.89 7.41 16.85
N LYS A 7 -7.72 6.66 16.13
CA LYS A 7 -8.03 5.28 16.50
C LYS A 7 -6.69 4.56 16.45
N THR A 8 -6.06 4.46 17.60
CA THR A 8 -4.93 3.58 17.84
C THR A 8 -5.38 2.20 17.38
N LEU A 9 -4.98 1.81 16.18
CA LEU A 9 -4.94 0.40 15.78
C LEU A 9 -3.96 -0.23 16.75
N ARG A 10 -4.49 -0.70 17.89
CA ARG A 10 -3.74 -1.43 18.89
C ARG A 10 -3.23 -2.69 18.21
N LEU A 11 -1.96 -2.63 17.83
CA LEU A 11 -1.16 -3.71 17.30
C LEU A 11 -1.14 -4.84 18.32
N ALA A 12 -2.05 -5.80 18.13
CA ALA A 12 -2.04 -7.04 18.88
C ALA A 12 -0.86 -7.87 18.36
N ASN A 13 0.29 -7.79 19.05
CA ASN A 13 1.37 -8.75 18.91
C ASN A 13 0.87 -10.11 19.42
N ARG A 14 0.18 -10.88 18.56
CA ARG A 14 -0.34 -12.20 18.90
C ARG A 14 0.65 -13.28 18.43
N ALA A 15 0.97 -14.18 19.35
CA ALA A 15 1.76 -15.38 19.13
C ALA A 15 1.00 -16.39 18.24
N GLY A 16 0.80 -16.05 16.97
CA GLY A 16 0.26 -16.92 15.94
C GLY A 16 1.34 -17.62 15.12
N THR A 17 0.96 -18.65 14.37
CA THR A 17 1.85 -19.28 13.39
C THR A 17 2.24 -18.27 12.31
N PRO A 18 3.38 -18.46 11.61
CA PRO A 18 3.78 -17.55 10.52
C PRO A 18 2.69 -17.34 9.47
N LEU A 19 1.88 -18.37 9.19
CA LEU A 19 0.75 -18.30 8.26
C LEU A 19 -0.42 -17.47 8.79
N SER A 20 -0.72 -17.55 10.09
CA SER A 20 -1.80 -16.74 10.67
C SER A 20 -1.40 -15.26 10.69
N ARG A 21 -0.14 -14.95 11.03
CA ARG A 21 0.38 -13.58 11.01
C ARG A 21 0.35 -12.97 9.61
N LEU A 22 0.75 -13.73 8.59
CA LEU A 22 0.65 -13.28 7.20
C LEU A 22 -0.81 -13.06 6.79
N SER A 23 -1.72 -13.95 7.22
CA SER A 23 -3.15 -13.82 6.92
C SER A 23 -3.75 -12.57 7.56
N ASP A 24 -3.40 -12.28 8.82
CA ASP A 24 -3.78 -11.06 9.53
C ASP A 24 -3.23 -9.83 8.81
N LEU A 25 -1.98 -9.87 8.37
CA LEU A 25 -1.36 -8.78 7.62
C LEU A 25 -2.06 -8.53 6.27
N MET A 26 -2.45 -9.58 5.54
CA MET A 26 -3.25 -9.41 4.31
C MET A 26 -4.63 -8.82 4.61
N TRP A 27 -5.24 -9.18 5.74
CA TRP A 27 -6.50 -8.57 6.18
C TRP A 27 -6.34 -7.08 6.45
N GLU A 28 -5.26 -6.67 7.09
CA GLU A 28 -4.96 -5.25 7.32
C GLU A 28 -4.77 -4.49 6.01
N VAL A 29 -4.00 -5.05 5.08
CA VAL A 29 -3.81 -4.48 3.73
C VAL A 29 -5.15 -4.27 3.04
N ARG A 30 -6.01 -5.30 3.02
CA ARG A 30 -7.34 -5.22 2.38
C ARG A 30 -8.27 -4.25 3.10
N ALA A 31 -8.21 -4.19 4.43
CA ALA A 31 -9.01 -3.24 5.20
C ALA A 31 -8.61 -1.80 4.88
N LEU A 32 -7.31 -1.53 4.78
CA LEU A 32 -6.80 -0.21 4.44
C LEU A 32 -7.12 0.16 2.98
N ALA A 33 -7.02 -0.80 2.04
CA ALA A 33 -7.42 -0.59 0.65
C ALA A 33 -8.91 -0.22 0.53
N ARG A 34 -9.80 -0.91 1.26
CA ARG A 34 -11.24 -0.59 1.30
C ARG A 34 -11.51 0.77 1.92
N GLU A 35 -10.76 1.17 2.94
CA GLU A 35 -10.90 2.50 3.54
C GLU A 35 -10.45 3.59 2.56
N ALA A 36 -9.39 3.37 1.79
CA ALA A 36 -8.95 4.31 0.75
C ALA A 36 -10.04 4.47 -0.31
N ASP A 37 -10.52 3.34 -0.84
CA ASP A 37 -11.59 3.28 -1.83
C ASP A 37 -12.85 4.02 -1.35
N LYS A 38 -13.31 3.74 -0.12
CA LYS A 38 -14.47 4.40 0.48
C LYS A 38 -14.28 5.91 0.60
N ARG A 39 -13.10 6.38 1.02
CA ARG A 39 -12.82 7.82 1.14
C ARG A 39 -12.79 8.51 -0.22
N THR A 40 -12.19 7.86 -1.21
CA THR A 40 -12.18 8.35 -2.59
C THR A 40 -13.60 8.46 -3.12
N PHE A 41 -14.43 7.44 -2.96
CA PHE A 41 -15.84 7.49 -3.37
C PHE A 41 -16.63 8.60 -2.68
N ALA A 42 -16.41 8.83 -1.38
CA ALA A 42 -17.06 9.92 -0.66
C ALA A 42 -16.63 11.32 -1.16
N GLN A 43 -15.43 11.44 -1.74
CA GLN A 43 -14.89 12.69 -2.28
C GLN A 43 -15.28 12.90 -3.75
N CYS A 44 -15.49 11.81 -4.50
CA CYS A 44 -15.95 11.83 -5.89
C CYS A 44 -17.48 11.91 -5.98
N ALA A 45 -18.06 13.06 -5.60
CA ALA A 45 -19.52 13.24 -5.64
C ALA A 45 -20.11 13.28 -7.06
N ASP A 46 -19.33 13.62 -8.11
CA ASP A 46 -19.94 13.93 -9.41
C ASP A 46 -19.14 13.56 -10.68
N ARG A 47 -17.93 12.97 -10.59
CA ARG A 47 -17.17 12.58 -11.81
C ARG A 47 -16.30 11.34 -11.61
N ARG A 48 -16.60 10.27 -12.36
CA ARG A 48 -15.76 9.06 -12.48
C ARG A 48 -14.36 9.36 -13.03
N GLN A 49 -14.20 10.48 -13.74
CA GLN A 49 -12.96 10.85 -14.44
C GLN A 49 -11.82 11.28 -13.48
N LEU A 50 -12.11 11.55 -12.21
CA LEU A 50 -11.11 11.97 -11.21
C LEU A 50 -10.83 10.91 -10.14
N TYR A 51 -11.45 9.73 -10.23
CA TYR A 51 -11.34 8.73 -9.17
C TYR A 51 -9.90 8.24 -8.99
N ALA A 52 -9.16 7.99 -10.08
CA ALA A 52 -7.78 7.52 -10.02
C ALA A 52 -6.85 8.56 -9.37
N GLU A 53 -6.94 9.82 -9.80
CA GLU A 53 -6.15 10.93 -9.23
C GLU A 53 -6.48 11.17 -7.76
N GLN A 54 -7.78 11.09 -7.41
CA GLN A 54 -8.21 11.26 -6.03
C GLN A 54 -7.75 10.09 -5.14
N LEU A 55 -7.79 8.87 -5.65
CA LEU A 55 -7.30 7.69 -4.94
C LEU A 55 -5.79 7.78 -4.72
N GLU A 56 -5.05 8.20 -5.75
CA GLU A 56 -3.62 8.45 -5.64
C GLU A 56 -3.35 9.52 -4.57
N SER A 57 -4.07 10.65 -4.58
CA SER A 57 -3.94 11.70 -3.57
C SER A 57 -4.22 11.22 -2.14
N VAL A 58 -5.23 10.37 -1.93
CA VAL A 58 -5.55 9.79 -0.62
C VAL A 58 -4.41 8.91 -0.11
N LEU A 59 -3.94 7.98 -0.95
CA LEU A 59 -2.84 7.08 -0.61
C LEU A 59 -1.56 7.86 -0.37
N ASP A 60 -1.34 8.89 -1.17
CA ASP A 60 -0.19 9.75 -1.11
C ASP A 60 -0.09 10.53 0.21
N ALA A 61 -1.21 11.10 0.64
CA ALA A 61 -1.33 11.75 1.94
C ALA A 61 -1.06 10.79 3.09
N TRP A 62 -1.55 9.55 3.00
CA TRP A 62 -1.31 8.52 4.02
C TRP A 62 0.14 8.09 4.07
N MET A 63 0.75 7.79 2.92
CA MET A 63 2.14 7.38 2.86
C MET A 63 3.11 8.49 3.30
N SER A 64 2.75 9.77 3.10
CA SER A 64 3.50 10.88 3.68
C SER A 64 3.43 10.92 5.22
N ALA A 65 2.28 10.56 5.79
CA ALA A 65 2.06 10.61 7.24
C ALA A 65 2.55 9.35 7.98
N PHE A 66 2.50 8.18 7.33
CA PHE A 66 2.86 6.90 7.95
C PHE A 66 4.37 6.63 7.95
N THR A 67 4.79 5.80 8.91
CA THR A 67 6.17 5.33 9.06
C THR A 67 6.20 3.83 9.41
N GLY A 68 7.37 3.19 9.23
CA GLY A 68 7.57 1.78 9.58
C GLY A 68 6.52 0.84 8.99
N ARG A 69 5.95 -0.04 9.83
CA ARG A 69 4.90 -1.00 9.44
C ARG A 69 3.70 -0.37 8.75
N GLU A 70 3.20 0.77 9.23
CA GLU A 70 2.01 1.41 8.65
C GLU A 70 2.28 1.86 7.20
N LEU A 71 3.48 2.38 6.94
CA LEU A 71 3.92 2.75 5.59
C LEU A 71 3.95 1.52 4.66
N LEU A 72 4.47 0.39 5.15
CA LEU A 72 4.56 -0.85 4.36
C LEU A 72 3.19 -1.49 4.09
N VAL A 73 2.27 -1.44 5.06
CA VAL A 73 0.88 -1.87 4.86
C VAL A 73 0.16 -0.96 3.88
N CYS A 74 0.38 0.36 3.95
CA CYS A 74 -0.19 1.32 2.99
C CYS A 74 0.37 1.12 1.57
N PHE A 75 1.66 0.80 1.43
CA PHE A 75 2.23 0.40 0.16
C PHE A 75 1.55 -0.86 -0.40
N GLY A 76 1.36 -1.88 0.44
CA GLY A 76 0.60 -3.07 0.06
C GLY A 76 -0.84 -2.75 -0.39
N ALA A 77 -1.52 -1.84 0.33
CA ALA A 77 -2.88 -1.42 -0.01
C ALA A 77 -2.93 -0.68 -1.35
N ALA A 78 -1.96 0.17 -1.66
CA ALA A 78 -1.83 0.83 -2.96
C ALA A 78 -1.69 -0.21 -4.09
N LEU A 79 -0.83 -1.22 -3.90
CA LEU A 79 -0.63 -2.29 -4.88
C LEU A 79 -1.89 -3.15 -5.09
N GLU A 80 -2.65 -3.46 -4.04
CA GLU A 80 -3.94 -4.16 -4.16
C GLU A 80 -4.95 -3.36 -4.98
N LEU A 81 -4.88 -2.03 -4.94
CA LEU A 81 -5.71 -1.12 -5.75
C LEU A 81 -5.12 -0.87 -7.14
N GLY A 82 -4.01 -1.52 -7.51
CA GLY A 82 -3.36 -1.37 -8.81
C GLY A 82 -2.52 -0.10 -8.97
N ILE A 83 -2.26 0.64 -7.89
CA ILE A 83 -1.46 1.87 -7.89
C ILE A 83 -0.03 1.54 -7.47
N ILE A 84 0.94 2.05 -8.23
CA ILE A 84 2.37 1.93 -7.90
C ILE A 84 2.85 3.30 -7.37
N PRO A 85 3.05 3.46 -6.05
CA PRO A 85 3.40 4.74 -5.46
C PRO A 85 4.90 5.02 -5.60
N GLU A 86 5.36 5.34 -6.82
CA GLU A 86 6.76 5.51 -7.20
C GLU A 86 7.56 6.40 -6.22
N ARG A 87 6.99 7.55 -5.85
CA ARG A 87 7.69 8.53 -5.00
C ARG A 87 8.01 8.01 -3.59
N HIS A 88 7.28 7.00 -3.12
CA HIS A 88 7.41 6.46 -1.76
C HIS A 88 8.24 5.18 -1.72
N ILE A 89 8.66 4.63 -2.87
CA ILE A 89 9.40 3.35 -2.93
C ILE A 89 10.67 3.41 -2.08
N VAL A 90 11.47 4.48 -2.19
CA VAL A 90 12.71 4.62 -1.42
C VAL A 90 12.44 4.62 0.09
N ARG A 91 11.44 5.38 0.54
CA ARG A 91 11.03 5.40 1.96
C ARG A 91 10.51 4.05 2.44
N CYS A 92 9.83 3.30 1.57
CA CYS A 92 9.38 1.94 1.88
C CYS A 92 10.55 0.96 1.97
N ILE A 93 11.58 1.10 1.12
CA ILE A 93 12.80 0.28 1.22
C ILE A 93 13.49 0.55 2.56
N GLU A 94 13.65 1.81 2.96
CA GLU A 94 14.24 2.19 4.24
C GLU A 94 13.42 1.63 5.42
N ALA A 95 12.10 1.80 5.39
CA ALA A 95 11.21 1.26 6.41
C ALA A 95 11.29 -0.28 6.49
N ALA A 96 11.34 -0.98 5.36
CA ALA A 96 11.48 -2.44 5.33
C ALA A 96 12.88 -2.89 5.80
N GLY A 97 13.91 -2.08 5.61
CA GLY A 97 15.25 -2.35 6.14
C GLY A 97 15.35 -2.19 7.66
N ALA A 98 14.59 -1.25 8.24
CA ALA A 98 14.58 -0.96 9.67
C ALA A 98 13.57 -1.78 10.48
N ASP A 99 12.52 -2.33 9.86
CA ASP A 99 11.47 -3.09 10.54
C ASP A 99 11.93 -4.52 10.88
N ASP A 100 11.81 -4.95 12.14
CA ASP A 100 12.23 -6.28 12.60
C ASP A 100 11.22 -7.40 12.27
N ALA A 101 9.98 -7.07 11.91
CA ALA A 101 8.92 -8.03 11.63
C ALA A 101 9.08 -8.68 10.24
N ARG A 102 9.49 -9.96 10.24
CA ARG A 102 9.79 -10.74 9.02
C ARG A 102 8.62 -10.84 8.04
N ASP A 103 7.40 -10.94 8.54
CA ASP A 103 6.16 -11.01 7.78
C ASP A 103 5.87 -9.74 7.01
N VAL A 104 6.06 -8.57 7.62
CA VAL A 104 5.88 -7.26 6.97
C VAL A 104 6.92 -7.06 5.87
N ARG A 105 8.19 -7.42 6.13
CA ARG A 105 9.24 -7.39 5.10
C ARG A 105 8.93 -8.35 3.94
N ALA A 106 8.45 -9.55 4.25
CA ALA A 106 8.10 -10.54 3.23
C ALA A 106 6.97 -10.03 2.32
N LEU A 107 5.95 -9.40 2.90
CA LEU A 107 4.88 -8.74 2.14
C LEU A 107 5.45 -7.66 1.21
N PHE A 108 6.27 -6.74 1.74
CA PHE A 108 6.87 -5.67 0.96
C PHE A 108 7.67 -6.20 -0.24
N TRP A 109 8.57 -7.16 -0.01
CA TRP A 109 9.40 -7.72 -1.07
C TRP A 109 8.60 -8.57 -2.06
N ALA A 110 7.50 -9.20 -1.64
CA ALA A 110 6.57 -9.83 -2.57
C ALA A 110 5.91 -8.80 -3.50
N GLY A 111 5.45 -7.66 -2.94
CA GLY A 111 4.90 -6.54 -3.70
C GLY A 111 5.91 -5.95 -4.70
N MET A 112 7.13 -5.67 -4.25
CA MET A 112 8.20 -5.14 -5.10
C MET A 112 8.55 -6.07 -6.27
N ARG A 113 8.59 -7.39 -6.04
CA ARG A 113 8.79 -8.37 -7.11
C ARG A 113 7.69 -8.29 -8.18
N ARG A 114 6.44 -8.07 -7.77
CA ARG A 114 5.31 -7.88 -8.70
C ARG A 114 5.46 -6.59 -9.50
N VAL A 115 5.82 -5.47 -8.85
CA VAL A 115 6.10 -4.19 -9.53
C VAL A 115 7.19 -4.36 -10.59
N SER A 116 8.32 -4.98 -10.23
CA SER A 116 9.42 -5.23 -11.18
C SER A 116 8.99 -6.13 -12.34
N ALA A 117 8.14 -7.14 -12.09
CA ALA A 117 7.61 -8.00 -13.14
C ALA A 117 6.70 -7.24 -14.11
N SER A 118 5.79 -6.40 -13.60
CA SER A 118 4.90 -5.56 -14.41
C SER A 118 5.68 -4.57 -15.29
N ARG A 119 6.73 -3.93 -14.74
CA ARG A 119 7.59 -3.04 -15.54
C ARG A 119 8.29 -3.76 -16.69
N ARG A 120 8.82 -4.96 -16.43
CA ARG A 120 9.46 -5.77 -17.48
C ARG A 120 8.48 -6.20 -18.58
N ALA A 121 7.22 -6.46 -18.22
CA ALA A 121 6.19 -6.80 -19.19
C ALA A 121 5.86 -5.60 -20.10
N SER A 122 5.77 -4.39 -19.54
CA SER A 122 5.51 -3.16 -20.32
C SER A 122 6.60 -2.89 -21.36
N VAL A 123 7.88 -2.96 -20.96
CA VAL A 123 9.01 -2.73 -21.87
C VAL A 123 9.03 -3.75 -23.02
N ARG A 124 8.69 -5.02 -22.75
CA ARG A 124 8.62 -6.05 -23.79
C ARG A 124 7.48 -5.82 -24.78
N HIS A 125 6.35 -5.29 -24.31
CA HIS A 125 5.22 -4.95 -25.17
C HIS A 125 5.59 -3.81 -26.13
N GLU A 126 6.21 -2.75 -25.61
CA GLU A 126 6.68 -1.62 -26.43
C GLU A 126 7.71 -2.06 -27.49
N ALA A 127 8.65 -2.94 -27.14
CA ALA A 127 9.64 -3.46 -28.09
C ALA A 127 9.01 -4.28 -29.23
N CYS A 128 7.92 -5.00 -28.97
CA CYS A 128 7.22 -5.82 -29.96
C CYS A 128 6.28 -5.02 -30.86
N VAL A 129 5.76 -3.87 -30.40
CA VAL A 129 4.88 -2.99 -31.19
C VAL A 129 5.67 -2.15 -32.20
N HIS A 130 6.98 -1.98 -31.99
CA HIS A 130 7.87 -1.19 -32.85
C HIS A 130 8.83 -2.05 -33.70
N SER A 131 8.66 -3.38 -33.73
CA SER A 131 9.38 -4.30 -34.62
C SER A 131 8.46 -4.78 -35.74
#